data_AF-A0AA86I6M0-F1
#
_entry.id   AF-A0AA86I6M0-F1
#
_cell.length_a   1.000
_cell.length_b   1.000
_cell.length_c   1.000
_cell.angle_alpha   90.00
_cell.angle_beta   90.00
_cell.angle_gamma   90.00
#
_symmetry.space_group_name_H-M   'P 1'
#
loop_
_entity.id
_entity.type
_entity.pdbx_description
1 polymer ?
#
loop_
_entity_poly.entity_id
_entity_poly.type
_entity_poly.pdbx_seq_one_letter_code
_entity_poly.pdbx_strand_id
1 'polypeptide(L)' 'MFMQNKSILAYVLILLTFIVPVYLFINSKVLIPKGYELAIDGYLISRTLIFIFILYLLSKFGYFLLNKKD' A
#
# COMPACT_ATOMS: atom_id res chain seq x y z
N MET A 1 8.55 -9.01 -28.06
CA MET A 1 7.27 -8.39 -27.66
C MET A 1 6.74 -8.89 -26.30
N PHE A 2 6.67 -10.21 -26.04
CA PHE A 2 6.17 -10.76 -24.77
C PHE A 2 6.97 -10.39 -23.50
N MET A 3 8.30 -10.30 -23.56
CA MET A 3 9.14 -9.92 -22.40
C MET A 3 8.97 -8.47 -21.96
N GLN A 4 8.68 -7.57 -22.90
CA GLN A 4 8.48 -6.14 -22.64
C GLN A 4 7.17 -5.90 -21.86
N ASN A 5 6.09 -6.61 -22.24
CA ASN A 5 4.82 -6.57 -21.52
C ASN A 5 4.91 -7.12 -20.09
N LYS A 6 5.70 -8.19 -19.87
CA LYS A 6 5.94 -8.72 -18.51
C LYS A 6 6.65 -7.69 -17.62
N SER A 7 7.60 -6.95 -18.18
CA SER A 7 8.32 -5.89 -17.45
C SER A 7 7.38 -4.73 -17.09
N ILE A 8 6.55 -4.26 -18.01
CA ILE A 8 5.57 -3.18 -17.75
C ILE A 8 4.58 -3.60 -16.66
N LEU A 9 4.02 -4.81 -16.75
CA LEU A 9 3.09 -5.31 -15.75
C LEU A 9 3.73 -5.40 -14.36
N ALA A 10 5.00 -5.82 -14.26
CA ALA A 10 5.73 -5.82 -13.00
C ALA A 10 5.87 -4.41 -12.40
N TYR A 11 6.23 -3.41 -13.21
CA TYR A 11 6.31 -2.03 -12.75
C TYR A 11 4.94 -1.51 -12.27
N VAL A 12 3.87 -1.80 -13.01
CA VAL A 12 2.50 -1.40 -12.62
C VAL A 12 2.10 -2.03 -11.28
N LEU A 13 2.37 -3.31 -11.07
CA LEU A 13 2.07 -4.00 -9.80
C LEU A 13 2.86 -3.42 -8.63
N ILE A 14 4.14 -3.09 -8.82
CA ILE A 14 4.95 -2.42 -7.81
C ILE A 14 4.33 -1.06 -7.48
N LEU A 15 4.00 -0.27 -8.50
CA LEU A 15 3.43 1.07 -8.33
C LEU A 15 2.08 1.03 -7.59
N LEU A 16 1.20 0.08 -7.94
CA LEU A 16 -0.05 -0.19 -7.24
C LEU A 16 0.16 -0.53 -5.77
N THR A 17 1.19 -1.32 -5.46
CA THR A 17 1.52 -1.72 -4.07
C THR A 17 1.83 -0.50 -3.20
N PHE A 18 2.38 0.58 -3.75
CA PHE A 18 2.61 1.83 -3.01
C PHE A 18 1.39 2.75 -3.01
N ILE A 19 0.67 2.87 -4.14
CA ILE A 19 -0.46 3.79 -4.27
C ILE A 19 -1.66 3.36 -3.42
N VAL A 20 -2.01 2.07 -3.44
CA VAL A 20 -3.24 1.56 -2.80
C VAL A 20 -3.25 1.83 -1.29
N PRO A 21 -2.20 1.50 -0.51
CA PRO A 21 -2.17 1.78 0.92
C PRO A 21 -2.27 3.28 1.23
N VAL A 22 -1.58 4.13 0.47
CA VAL A 22 -1.64 5.60 0.65
C VAL A 22 -3.05 6.12 0.37
N TYR A 23 -3.68 5.65 -0.69
CA TYR A 23 -5.07 6.00 -1.00
C TYR A 23 -6.02 5.57 0.11
N LEU A 24 -5.90 4.34 0.62
CA LEU A 24 -6.72 3.83 1.71
C LEU A 24 -6.46 4.55 3.04
N PHE A 25 -5.24 5.07 3.25
CA PHE A 25 -4.93 5.87 4.42
C PHE A 25 -5.60 7.24 4.40
N ILE A 26 -5.63 7.90 3.22
CA ILE A 26 -6.31 9.19 3.01
C ILE A 26 -7.83 9.01 3.00
N ASN A 27 -8.32 7.95 2.35
CA ASN A 27 -9.74 7.62 2.18
C ASN A 27 -10.14 6.44 3.06
N SER A 28 -9.80 6.51 4.34
CA SER A 28 -10.03 5.43 5.32
C SER A 28 -11.51 5.06 5.49
N LYS A 29 -12.44 5.95 5.09
CA LYS A 29 -13.88 5.65 5.03
C LYS A 29 -14.22 4.49 4.08
N VAL A 30 -13.39 4.23 3.06
CA VAL A 30 -13.55 3.09 2.14
C VAL A 30 -13.42 1.74 2.88
N LEU A 31 -12.71 1.74 4.01
CA LEU A 31 -12.50 0.55 4.84
C LEU A 31 -13.67 0.31 5.80
N ILE A 32 -14.57 1.27 5.95
CA ILE A 32 -15.74 1.16 6.81
C ILE A 32 -16.92 0.72 5.92
N PRO A 33 -17.47 -0.49 6.11
CA PRO A 33 -18.68 -0.88 5.43
C PRO A 33 -19.84 0.06 5.80
N LYS A 34 -20.73 0.33 4.85
CA LYS A 34 -21.91 1.17 5.10
C LYS A 34 -22.73 0.57 6.25
N GLY A 35 -23.17 1.42 7.19
CA GLY A 35 -23.90 1.01 8.40
C GLY A 35 -23.01 0.66 9.61
N TYR A 36 -21.68 0.65 9.45
CA TYR A 36 -20.71 0.44 10.55
C TYR A 36 -19.99 1.72 10.96
N GLU A 37 -20.61 2.88 10.72
CA GLU A 37 -20.03 4.21 10.99
C GLU A 37 -19.73 4.44 12.48
N LEU A 38 -20.44 3.72 13.36
CA LEU A 38 -20.27 3.76 14.82
C LEU A 38 -19.18 2.80 15.32
N ALA A 39 -18.62 1.93 14.46
CA ALA A 39 -17.57 0.98 14.82
C ALA A 39 -16.18 1.66 14.84
N ILE A 40 -16.01 2.62 15.74
CA ILE A 40 -14.81 3.47 15.86
C ILE A 40 -13.54 2.63 16.07
N ASP A 41 -13.63 1.57 16.87
CA ASP A 41 -12.48 0.69 17.15
C ASP A 41 -11.98 -0.04 15.90
N GLY A 42 -12.90 -0.58 15.10
CA GLY A 42 -12.57 -1.26 13.85
C GLY A 42 -11.94 -0.31 12.83
N TYR A 43 -12.41 0.94 12.79
CA TYR A 43 -11.81 1.99 11.98
C TYR A 43 -10.39 2.34 12.44
N LEU A 44 -10.18 2.52 13.75
CA LEU A 44 -8.87 2.86 14.32
C LEU A 44 -7.85 1.76 14.04
N ILE A 45 -8.22 0.49 14.24
CA ILE A 45 -7.37 -0.67 13.96
C ILE A 45 -7.01 -0.73 12.47
N SER A 46 -7.99 -0.60 11.59
CA SER A 46 -7.79 -0.67 10.14
C SER A 46 -6.84 0.42 9.64
N ARG A 47 -7.02 1.66 10.13
CA ARG A 47 -6.14 2.79 9.78
C ARG A 47 -4.72 2.59 10.32
N THR A 48 -4.58 2.03 11.52
CA THR A 48 -3.29 1.72 12.13
C THR A 48 -2.55 0.65 11.34
N LEU A 49 -3.23 -0.42 10.92
CA LEU A 49 -2.64 -1.48 10.10
C LEU A 49 -2.12 -0.96 8.76
N ILE A 50 -2.90 -0.12 8.08
CA ILE A 50 -2.46 0.51 6.81
C ILE A 50 -1.24 1.38 7.03
N PHE A 51 -1.20 2.15 8.12
CA PHE A 51 -0.04 2.98 8.44
C PHE A 51 1.21 2.13 8.66
N ILE A 52 1.11 1.05 9.43
CA ILE A 52 2.21 0.09 9.63
C ILE A 52 2.65 -0.51 8.29
N PHE A 53 1.71 -0.86 7.41
CA PHE A 53 2.01 -1.40 6.09
C PHE A 53 2.76 -0.40 5.19
N ILE A 54 2.36 0.88 5.21
CA ILE A 54 3.07 1.96 4.51
C ILE A 54 4.51 2.09 5.02
N LEU A 55 4.70 2.12 6.35
CA LEU A 55 6.04 2.19 6.94
C LEU A 55 6.90 0.98 6.57
N TYR A 56 6.31 -0.22 6.56
CA TYR A 56 6.98 -1.43 6.12
C TYR A 56 7.43 -1.35 4.65
N LEU A 57 6.55 -0.92 3.74
CA LEU A 57 6.87 -0.75 2.33
C LEU A 57 7.97 0.30 2.13
N LEU A 58 7.91 1.43 2.84
CA LEU A 58 8.95 2.46 2.81
C LEU A 58 10.29 1.93 3.30
N SER A 59 10.30 1.16 4.40
CA SER A 59 11.52 0.54 4.94
C SER A 59 12.11 -0.47 3.94
N LYS A 60 11.30 -1.33 3.34
CA LYS A 60 11.76 -2.28 2.31
C LYS A 60 12.26 -1.58 1.05
N PHE A 61 11.61 -0.50 0.64
CA PHE A 61 12.05 0.31 -0.50
C PHE A 61 13.40 0.98 -0.20
N GLY A 62 13.55 1.59 0.97
CA GLY A 62 14.82 2.15 1.43
C GLY A 62 15.93 1.09 1.48
N TYR A 63 15.65 -0.09 2.03
CA TYR A 63 16.59 -1.20 2.05
C TYR A 63 16.97 -1.67 0.64
N PHE A 64 16.02 -1.73 -0.29
CA PHE A 64 16.28 -2.06 -1.69
C PHE A 64 17.21 -1.03 -2.34
N LEU A 65 16.97 0.26 -2.13
CA LEU A 65 17.83 1.33 -2.65
C LEU A 65 19.25 1.26 -2.08
N LEU A 66 19.39 1.03 -0.77
CA LEU A 66 20.70 0.96 -0.11
C LEU A 66 21.51 -0.29 -0.47
N ASN A 67 20.84 -1.42 -0.76
CA ASN A 67 21.51 -2.67 -1.14
C ASN A 67 21.60 -2.88 -2.65
N LYS A 68 21.13 -1.92 -3.45
CA LYS A 68 21.40 -1.90 -4.87
C LYS A 68 22.90 -1.62 -5.05
N LYS A 69 23.68 -2.70 -5.19
CA LYS A 69 25.04 -2.61 -5.71
C LYS A 69 24.93 -2.23 -7.18
N ASP A 70 25.56 -1.13 -7.56
CA ASP A 70 25.84 -0.83 -8.96
C ASP A 70 26.57 -2.00 -9.64
#